data_AF-A0A915DCX5-F1
#
_entry.id   AF-A0A915DCX5-F1
#
_cell.length_a   1.000
_cell.length_b   1.000
_cell.length_c   1.000
_cell.angle_alpha   90.00
_cell.angle_beta   90.00
_cell.angle_gamma   90.00
#
_symmetry.space_group_name_H-M   'P 1'
#
loop_
_entity.id
_entity.type
_entity.pdbx_description
1 polymer ?
#
loop_
_entity_poly.entity_id
_entity_poly.type
_entity_poly.pdbx_seq_one_letter_code
_entity_poly.pdbx_strand_id
1 'polypeptide(L)'
;MSFIMLAEKEVNYDAVVELTIQIAPEIAEDDALFNEVSELNHLLQCIPDEIFAKDSAEEKWMKIFQGNDTLPNLFKVISIVMSIQVANAFVERVFSLCGAQWTKDRNSLEPETVKALLQVRVIFDLACPDMFHLLMKNSALRDQICGQEKYE
;
A
#
# COMPACT_ATOMS: atom_id res chain seq x y z
N MET A 1 -10.30 13.45 -2.51
CA MET A 1 -9.18 13.39 -3.48
C MET A 1 -8.32 14.64 -3.50
N SER A 2 -8.86 15.87 -3.50
CA SER A 2 -8.06 17.11 -3.58
C SER A 2 -6.96 17.23 -2.49
N PHE A 3 -7.31 16.94 -1.22
CA PHE A 3 -6.37 16.89 -0.10
C PHE A 3 -5.19 15.93 -0.31
N ILE A 4 -5.47 14.69 -0.72
CA ILE A 4 -4.47 13.64 -0.93
C ILE A 4 -3.46 14.08 -2.00
N MET A 5 -3.94 14.77 -3.03
CA MET A 5 -3.12 15.25 -4.14
C MET A 5 -2.33 16.52 -3.80
N LEU A 6 -2.60 17.17 -2.65
CA LEU A 6 -2.07 18.48 -2.31
C LEU A 6 -2.15 19.43 -3.51
N ALA A 7 -3.37 19.55 -4.07
CA ALA A 7 -3.63 20.39 -5.24
C ALA A 7 -3.54 21.89 -4.91
N GLU A 8 -3.83 22.23 -3.65
CA GLU A 8 -3.78 23.57 -3.09
C GLU A 8 -2.84 23.58 -1.88
N LYS A 9 -2.28 24.75 -1.55
CA LYS A 9 -1.43 24.94 -0.36
C LYS A 9 -2.22 25.09 0.94
N GLU A 10 -3.48 24.69 0.91
CA GLU A 10 -4.37 24.71 2.04
C GLU A 10 -5.22 23.46 1.99
N VAL A 11 -5.40 22.87 3.16
CA VAL A 11 -6.17 21.66 3.37
C VAL A 11 -7.33 21.99 4.28
N ASN A 12 -8.53 21.68 3.80
CA ASN A 12 -9.75 21.80 4.59
C ASN A 12 -9.81 20.68 5.63
N TYR A 13 -9.94 21.06 6.91
CA TYR A 13 -10.00 20.14 8.04
C TYR A 13 -11.18 19.15 7.95
N ASP A 14 -12.38 19.61 7.59
CA ASP A 14 -13.57 18.76 7.49
C ASP A 14 -13.36 17.66 6.44
N ALA A 15 -12.68 17.97 5.34
CA ALA A 15 -12.35 16.98 4.31
C ALA A 15 -11.33 15.93 4.79
N VAL A 16 -10.40 16.31 5.67
CA VAL A 16 -9.45 15.38 6.30
C VAL A 16 -10.18 14.47 7.28
N VAL A 17 -11.07 15.02 8.11
CA VAL A 17 -11.87 14.25 9.07
C VAL A 17 -12.78 13.26 8.36
N GLU A 18 -13.51 13.70 7.33
CA GLU A 18 -14.41 12.82 6.56
C GLU A 18 -13.65 11.62 5.97
N LEU A 19 -12.47 11.87 5.40
CA LEU A 19 -11.62 10.80 4.89
C LEU A 19 -11.13 9.89 6.03
N THR A 20 -10.67 10.47 7.13
CA THR A 20 -10.12 9.75 8.28
C THR A 20 -11.16 8.83 8.90
N ILE A 21 -12.41 9.27 9.05
CA ILE A 21 -13.54 8.44 9.53
C ILE A 21 -13.71 7.19 8.67
N GLN A 22 -13.49 7.27 7.36
CA GLN A 22 -13.69 6.13 6.45
C GLN A 22 -12.57 5.09 6.54
N ILE A 23 -11.35 5.50 6.85
CA ILE A 23 -10.16 4.62 6.76
C ILE A 23 -9.52 4.28 8.10
N ALA A 24 -9.66 5.15 9.10
CA ALA A 24 -9.04 5.05 10.42
C ALA A 24 -9.89 5.86 11.44
N PRO A 25 -11.12 5.42 11.75
CA PRO A 25 -12.06 6.17 12.60
C PRO A 25 -11.50 6.45 14.00
N GLU A 26 -10.62 5.60 14.51
CA GLU A 26 -9.92 5.79 15.79
C GLU A 26 -9.04 7.05 15.84
N ILE A 27 -8.60 7.55 14.68
CA ILE A 27 -7.79 8.77 14.57
C ILE A 27 -8.69 10.02 14.47
N ALA A 28 -9.90 9.89 13.95
CA ALA A 28 -10.79 11.03 13.69
C ALA A 28 -11.37 11.65 14.98
N GLU A 29 -11.40 10.90 16.08
CA GLU A 29 -11.85 11.38 17.39
C GLU A 29 -10.74 12.06 18.20
N ASP A 30 -9.51 12.13 17.66
CA ASP A 30 -8.36 12.72 18.33
C ASP A 30 -8.24 14.22 18.06
N ASP A 31 -8.35 15.05 19.11
CA ASP A 31 -8.14 16.50 19.03
C ASP A 31 -6.74 16.86 18.49
N ALA A 32 -5.77 15.94 18.56
CA ALA A 32 -4.45 16.11 17.94
C ALA A 32 -4.53 16.27 16.42
N LEU A 33 -5.51 15.65 15.74
CA LEU A 33 -5.65 15.74 14.29
C LEU A 33 -5.88 17.18 13.81
N PHE A 34 -6.65 17.97 14.56
CA PHE A 34 -6.86 19.39 14.25
C PHE A 34 -5.57 20.21 14.33
N ASN A 35 -4.76 19.97 15.36
CA ASN A 35 -3.47 20.63 15.53
C ASN A 35 -2.51 20.23 14.40
N GLU A 36 -2.49 18.96 14.03
CA GLU A 36 -1.68 18.45 12.93
C GLU A 36 -2.08 19.05 11.58
N VAL A 37 -3.38 19.20 11.30
CA VAL A 37 -3.86 19.86 10.07
C VAL A 37 -3.49 21.34 10.05
N SER A 38 -3.54 22.01 11.20
CA SER A 38 -3.13 23.41 11.33
C SER A 38 -1.63 23.58 11.05
N GLU A 39 -0.80 22.69 11.61
CA GLU A 39 0.65 22.68 11.36
C GLU A 39 0.96 22.33 9.90
N LEU A 40 0.25 21.36 9.31
CA LEU A 40 0.36 21.05 7.89
C LEU A 40 0.12 22.29 7.02
N ASN A 41 -0.95 23.05 7.28
CA ASN A 41 -1.25 24.26 6.53
C ASN A 41 -0.15 25.31 6.66
N HIS A 42 0.45 25.44 7.85
CA HIS A 42 1.61 26.31 8.04
C HIS A 42 2.82 25.84 7.20
N LEU A 43 3.14 24.54 7.21
CA LEU A 43 4.24 23.98 6.43
C LEU A 43 4.03 24.14 4.92
N LEU A 44 2.80 23.95 4.43
CA LEU A 44 2.45 24.10 3.01
C LEU A 44 2.71 25.54 2.51
N GLN A 45 2.48 26.54 3.36
CA GLN A 45 2.81 27.93 3.02
C GLN A 45 4.31 28.20 2.96
N CYS A 46 5.12 27.47 3.71
CA CYS A 46 6.58 27.59 3.68
C CYS A 46 7.23 26.96 2.43
N ILE A 47 6.52 26.08 1.71
CA ILE A 47 7.05 25.46 0.49
C ILE A 47 7.02 26.47 -0.68
N PRO A 48 8.10 26.68 -1.43
CA PRO A 48 8.10 27.56 -2.61
C PRO A 48 7.10 27.11 -3.71
N ASP A 49 6.42 28.06 -4.37
CA ASP A 49 5.42 27.76 -5.42
C ASP A 49 5.99 26.93 -6.58
N GLU A 50 7.22 27.22 -7.01
CA GLU A 50 7.90 26.50 -8.09
C GLU A 50 8.09 25.01 -7.78
N ILE A 51 8.38 24.70 -6.51
CA ILE A 51 8.55 23.32 -6.02
C ILE A 51 7.17 22.66 -5.90
N PHE A 52 6.20 23.38 -5.35
CA PHE A 52 4.85 22.88 -5.15
C PHE A 52 4.11 22.56 -6.45
N ALA A 53 4.35 23.32 -7.52
CA ALA A 53 3.72 23.09 -8.82
C ALA A 53 4.37 21.94 -9.61
N LYS A 54 5.64 21.65 -9.36
CA LYS A 54 6.41 20.67 -10.12
C LYS A 54 6.30 19.24 -9.58
N ASP A 55 6.31 19.12 -8.25
CA ASP A 55 6.43 17.83 -7.59
C ASP A 55 5.12 17.03 -7.61
N SER A 56 5.25 15.70 -7.64
CA SER A 56 4.10 14.80 -7.47
C SER A 56 3.54 14.84 -6.05
N ALA A 57 2.33 14.32 -5.83
CA ALA A 57 1.73 14.26 -4.50
C ALA A 57 2.61 13.47 -3.52
N GLU A 58 3.17 12.35 -3.97
CA GLU A 58 4.05 11.49 -3.19
C GLU A 58 5.33 12.23 -2.78
N GLU A 59 5.94 12.98 -3.70
CA GLU A 59 7.15 13.78 -3.43
C GLU A 59 6.87 14.89 -2.41
N LYS A 60 5.70 15.55 -2.50
CA LYS A 60 5.28 16.57 -1.53
C LYS A 60 5.12 15.98 -0.14
N TRP A 61 4.39 14.89 0.01
CA TRP A 61 4.20 14.22 1.30
C TRP A 61 5.52 13.72 1.89
N MET A 62 6.40 13.16 1.05
CA MET A 62 7.74 12.76 1.48
C MET A 62 8.54 13.93 2.05
N LYS A 63 8.49 15.11 1.43
CA LYS A 63 9.17 16.31 1.96
C LYS A 63 8.56 16.83 3.26
N ILE A 64 7.24 16.73 3.40
CA ILE A 64 6.53 17.17 4.62
C ILE A 64 6.89 16.28 5.81
N PHE A 65 6.98 14.95 5.60
CA PHE A 65 7.28 13.99 6.66
C PHE A 65 8.78 13.79 6.90
N GLN A 66 9.65 14.12 5.94
CA GLN A 66 11.10 14.02 6.12
C GLN A 66 11.59 15.02 7.17
N GLY A 67 11.89 14.51 8.36
CA GLY A 67 12.42 15.30 9.47
C GLY A 67 11.35 16.00 10.30
N ASN A 68 10.07 15.63 10.13
CA ASN A 68 8.99 16.18 10.91
C ASN A 68 8.17 15.09 11.63
N ASP A 69 8.34 15.02 12.95
CA ASP A 69 7.60 14.11 13.83
C ASP A 69 6.32 14.74 14.42
N THR A 70 5.96 15.96 14.02
CA THR A 70 4.79 16.68 14.58
C THR A 70 3.46 16.24 13.97
N LEU A 71 3.46 15.41 12.92
CA LEU A 71 2.28 14.99 12.17
C LEU A 71 2.01 13.46 12.21
N PRO A 72 2.04 12.80 13.38
CA PRO A 72 1.98 11.34 13.45
C PRO A 72 0.64 10.75 13.00
N ASN A 73 -0.49 11.41 13.24
CA ASN A 73 -1.80 10.93 12.84
C ASN A 73 -2.02 11.13 11.33
N LEU A 74 -1.67 12.30 10.80
CA LEU A 74 -1.66 12.57 9.36
C LEU A 74 -0.75 11.60 8.61
N PHE A 75 0.42 11.27 9.17
CA PHE A 75 1.32 10.28 8.56
C PHE A 75 0.65 8.91 8.40
N LYS A 76 -0.06 8.43 9.43
CA LYS A 76 -0.79 7.15 9.36
C LYS A 76 -1.90 7.20 8.30
N VAL A 77 -2.71 8.25 8.33
CA VAL A 77 -3.82 8.47 7.38
C VAL A 77 -3.29 8.46 5.95
N ILE A 78 -2.26 9.26 5.65
CA ILE A 78 -1.67 9.34 4.31
C ILE A 78 -1.00 8.02 3.92
N SER A 79 -0.33 7.33 4.85
CA SER A 79 0.27 6.02 4.58
C SER A 79 -0.76 4.98 4.15
N ILE A 80 -1.92 4.94 4.80
CA ILE A 80 -3.03 4.05 4.42
C ILE A 80 -3.54 4.40 3.03
N VAL A 81 -3.83 5.68 2.80
CA VAL A 81 -4.36 6.16 1.52
C VAL A 81 -3.40 5.84 0.37
N MET A 82 -2.10 6.12 0.54
CA MET A 82 -1.09 5.88 -0.49
C MET A 82 -0.81 4.40 -0.72
N SER A 83 -1.11 3.54 0.27
CA SER A 83 -1.01 2.09 0.12
C SER A 83 -2.18 1.49 -0.69
N ILE A 84 -3.30 2.20 -0.76
CA ILE A 84 -4.44 1.80 -1.60
C ILE A 84 -4.11 2.14 -3.04
N GLN A 85 -3.76 1.12 -3.83
CA GLN A 85 -3.56 1.29 -5.26
C GLN A 85 -4.86 1.78 -5.91
N VAL A 86 -4.86 3.00 -6.44
CA VAL A 86 -6.01 3.59 -7.16
C VAL A 86 -6.31 2.81 -8.46
N ALA A 87 -5.35 2.02 -8.94
CA ALA A 87 -5.47 1.27 -10.18
C ALA A 87 -5.82 -0.21 -9.93
N ASN A 88 -6.94 -0.65 -10.50
CA ASN A 88 -7.31 -2.07 -10.57
C ASN A 88 -6.34 -2.90 -11.44
N ALA A 89 -5.38 -2.28 -12.14
CA ALA A 89 -4.47 -2.97 -13.04
C ALA A 89 -3.70 -4.13 -12.39
N PHE A 90 -3.34 -4.01 -11.11
CA PHE A 90 -2.72 -5.11 -10.37
C PHE A 90 -3.72 -6.26 -10.14
N VAL A 91 -4.93 -5.94 -9.69
CA VAL A 91 -6.01 -6.91 -9.48
C VAL A 91 -6.41 -7.60 -10.78
N GLU A 92 -6.53 -6.84 -11.88
CA GLU A 92 -6.81 -7.34 -13.24
C GLU A 92 -5.69 -8.25 -13.73
N ARG A 93 -4.42 -7.94 -13.42
CA ARG A 93 -3.28 -8.82 -13.71
C ARG A 93 -3.39 -10.12 -12.92
N VAL A 94 -3.72 -10.07 -11.63
CA VAL A 94 -3.95 -11.27 -10.81
C VAL A 94 -5.10 -12.11 -11.38
N PHE A 95 -6.21 -11.49 -11.78
CA PHE A 95 -7.33 -12.21 -12.42
C PHE A 95 -6.95 -12.82 -13.77
N SER A 96 -6.15 -12.13 -14.58
CA SER A 96 -5.64 -12.65 -15.85
C SER A 96 -4.75 -13.88 -15.63
N LEU A 97 -3.88 -13.82 -14.63
CA LEU A 97 -3.04 -14.97 -14.23
C LEU A 97 -3.89 -16.13 -13.70
N CYS A 98 -4.93 -15.82 -12.91
CA CYS A 98 -5.87 -16.80 -12.39
C CYS A 98 -6.60 -17.52 -13.54
N GLY A 99 -7.17 -16.77 -14.48
CA GLY A 99 -7.85 -17.33 -15.66
C GLY A 99 -6.93 -18.18 -16.53
N ALA A 100 -5.64 -17.86 -16.61
CA ALA A 100 -4.66 -18.67 -17.34
C ALA A 100 -4.32 -20.01 -16.65
N GLN A 101 -4.43 -20.09 -15.32
CA GLN A 101 -4.21 -21.34 -14.57
C GLN A 101 -5.51 -22.13 -14.36
N TRP A 102 -6.65 -21.45 -14.27
CA TRP A 102 -7.99 -22.02 -14.07
C TRP A 102 -8.73 -22.14 -15.40
N THR A 103 -8.29 -23.07 -16.25
CA THR A 103 -8.97 -23.39 -17.52
C THR A 103 -9.65 -24.75 -17.44
N LYS A 104 -10.83 -24.92 -18.07
CA LYS A 104 -11.56 -26.20 -18.08
C LYS A 104 -10.75 -27.38 -18.66
N ASP A 105 -9.78 -27.09 -19.54
CA ASP A 105 -9.00 -28.11 -20.26
C ASP A 105 -7.75 -28.59 -19.50
N ARG A 106 -7.27 -27.83 -18.50
CA ARG A 106 -6.23 -28.27 -17.55
C ARG A 106 -6.92 -28.56 -16.22
N ASN A 107 -7.02 -29.84 -15.86
CA ASN A 107 -7.47 -30.38 -14.58
C ASN A 107 -7.83 -29.29 -13.56
N SER A 108 -9.13 -29.04 -13.39
CA SER A 108 -9.67 -28.04 -12.47
C SER A 108 -8.95 -28.11 -11.13
N LEU A 109 -7.92 -27.27 -10.96
CA LEU A 109 -7.13 -27.23 -9.75
C LEU A 109 -8.05 -26.76 -8.63
N GLU A 110 -7.86 -27.31 -7.43
CA GLU A 110 -8.60 -26.81 -6.27
C GLU A 110 -8.28 -25.32 -6.05
N PRO A 111 -9.27 -24.52 -5.62
CA PRO A 111 -9.06 -23.09 -5.45
C PRO A 111 -7.89 -22.71 -4.54
N GLU A 112 -7.64 -23.50 -3.49
CA GLU A 112 -6.48 -23.28 -2.62
C GLU A 112 -5.14 -23.51 -3.35
N THR A 113 -5.09 -24.46 -4.29
CA THR A 113 -3.89 -24.69 -5.11
C THR A 113 -3.66 -23.53 -6.07
N VAL A 114 -4.72 -23.01 -6.70
CA VAL A 114 -4.61 -21.84 -7.59
C VAL A 114 -4.18 -20.60 -6.82
N LYS A 115 -4.73 -20.40 -5.62
CA LYS A 115 -4.35 -19.31 -4.72
C LYS A 115 -2.86 -19.38 -4.34
N ALA A 116 -2.37 -20.54 -3.93
CA ALA A 116 -0.95 -20.73 -3.60
C ALA A 116 -0.04 -20.46 -4.81
N LEU A 117 -0.40 -20.94 -6.01
CA LEU A 117 0.35 -20.68 -7.24
C LEU A 117 0.39 -19.19 -7.60
N LEU A 118 -0.74 -18.49 -7.44
CA LEU A 118 -0.81 -17.05 -7.69
C LEU A 118 0.03 -16.27 -6.68
N GLN A 119 -0.01 -16.63 -5.40
CA GLN A 119 0.85 -16.01 -4.38
C GLN A 119 2.32 -16.18 -4.74
N VAL A 120 2.75 -17.38 -5.12
CA VAL A 120 4.14 -17.61 -5.53
C VAL A 120 4.50 -16.74 -6.74
N ARG A 121 3.63 -16.68 -7.74
CA ARG A 121 3.88 -15.95 -8.99
C ARG A 121 3.84 -14.43 -8.87
N VAL A 122 3.05 -13.90 -7.95
CA VAL A 122 2.83 -12.46 -7.78
C VAL A 122 3.80 -11.88 -6.74
N ILE A 123 4.11 -12.63 -5.69
CA ILE A 123 4.97 -12.16 -4.59
C ILE A 123 6.44 -12.37 -4.92
N PHE A 124 6.80 -13.46 -5.61
CA PHE A 124 8.20 -13.74 -5.95
C PHE A 124 8.47 -13.42 -7.41
N ASP A 125 9.14 -12.30 -7.65
CA ASP A 125 9.68 -11.93 -8.96
C ASP A 125 11.04 -12.60 -9.20
N LEU A 126 11.06 -13.94 -9.14
CA LEU A 126 12.26 -14.74 -9.33
C LEU A 126 12.07 -15.71 -10.48
N ALA A 127 13.11 -15.85 -11.31
CA ALA A 127 13.16 -16.93 -12.27
C ALA A 127 13.22 -18.28 -11.54
N CYS A 128 12.69 -19.33 -12.18
CA CYS A 128 12.66 -20.68 -11.60
C CYS A 128 14.03 -21.18 -11.05
N PRO A 129 15.17 -20.95 -11.74
CA PRO A 129 16.48 -21.33 -11.20
C PRO A 129 16.85 -20.56 -9.93
N ASP A 130 16.50 -19.28 -9.84
CA ASP A 130 16.82 -18.42 -8.70
C ASP A 130 15.95 -18.77 -7.49
N MET A 131 14.67 -19.08 -7.75
CA MET A 131 13.77 -19.64 -6.74
C MET A 131 14.33 -20.97 -6.20
N PHE A 132 14.78 -21.87 -7.07
CA PHE A 132 15.40 -23.13 -6.65
C PHE A 132 16.63 -22.89 -5.77
N HIS A 133 17.52 -21.98 -6.16
CA HIS A 133 18.68 -21.63 -5.34
C HIS A 133 18.29 -21.02 -3.99
N LEU A 134 17.23 -20.20 -3.94
CA LEU A 134 16.71 -19.62 -2.71
C LEU A 134 16.17 -20.70 -1.76
N LEU A 135 15.39 -21.65 -2.28
CA LEU A 135 14.89 -22.83 -1.54
C LEU A 135 16.04 -23.71 -1.03
N MET A 136 17.08 -23.89 -1.84
CA MET A 136 18.24 -24.72 -1.49
C MET A 136 19.21 -24.04 -0.51
N LYS A 137 19.16 -22.71 -0.38
CA LYS A 137 19.95 -21.96 0.61
C LYS A 137 19.23 -21.81 1.95
N ASN A 138 17.90 -21.74 1.95
CA ASN A 138 17.11 -21.56 3.17
C ASN A 138 16.56 -22.90 3.67
N SER A 139 17.26 -23.54 4.63
CA SER A 139 16.82 -24.82 5.21
C SER A 139 15.51 -24.69 5.98
N ALA A 140 15.30 -23.59 6.71
CA ALA A 140 14.07 -23.38 7.49
C ALA A 140 12.82 -23.34 6.62
N LEU A 141 12.90 -22.64 5.47
CA LEU A 141 11.79 -22.59 4.52
C LEU A 141 11.53 -23.96 3.87
N ARG A 142 12.58 -24.76 3.67
CA ARG A 142 12.48 -26.12 3.13
C ARG A 142 11.82 -27.07 4.12
N ASP A 143 12.18 -26.97 5.40
CA ASP A 143 11.58 -27.75 6.47
C ASP A 143 10.10 -27.41 6.65
N GLN A 144 9.70 -26.15 6.47
CA GLN A 144 8.29 -25.73 6.45
C GLN A 144 7.53 -26.25 5.22
N ILE A 145 8.13 -26.24 4.02
CA ILE A 145 7.49 -26.75 2.80
C ILE A 145 7.34 -28.28 2.83
N CYS A 146 8.35 -28.98 3.36
CA CYS A 146 8.35 -30.43 3.50
C CYS A 146 7.67 -30.92 4.79
N GLY A 147 7.26 -30.01 5.67
CA GLY A 147 6.53 -30.31 6.90
C GLY A 147 5.19 -30.97 6.58
N GLN A 148 4.88 -32.07 7.27
CA GLN A 148 3.64 -32.85 7.08
C GLN A 148 2.41 -32.22 7.73
N GLU A 149 2.48 -30.98 8.24
CA GLU A 149 1.35 -30.25 8.86
C GLU A 149 0.20 -29.93 7.88
N LYS A 150 0.30 -30.41 6.63
CA LYS A 150 -0.66 -30.18 5.55
C LYS A 150 -1.95 -31.02 5.64
N TYR A 151 -2.06 -31.95 6.60
CA TYR A 151 -3.15 -32.94 6.68
C TYR A 151 -3.79 -33.10 8.07
N GLU A 152 -3.71 -32.10 8.94
CA GLU A 152 -4.59 -32.02 10.13
C GLU A 152 -5.86 -31.19 9.86
#